data_AF-A0A7R7AUX6-F1
#
_entry.id   AF-A0A7R7AUX6-F1
#
_cell.length_a   1.000
_cell.length_b   1.000
_cell.length_c   1.000
_cell.angle_alpha   90.00
_cell.angle_beta   90.00
_cell.angle_gamma   90.00
#
_symmetry.space_group_name_H-M   'P 1'
#
loop_
_entity.id
_entity.type
_entity.pdbx_description
1 polymer ?
#
loop_
_entity_poly.entity_id
_entity_poly.type
_entity_poly.pdbx_seq_one_letter_code
_entity_poly.pdbx_strand_id
1 'polypeptide(L)'
;MKPSELLDSHAAAGTRYAAALTELQAAFIDLAGHDMALDNRNVPVGPTPVRSFFGIPDSIPWPLRHGQFAPNAGQNWQEASRARGNELINSVKA
;
A
#
# COMPACT_ATOMS: atom_id res chain seq x y z
N MET A 1 26.06 -7.77 23.81
CA MET A 1 25.99 -6.86 22.66
C MET A 1 26.83 -5.63 22.97
N LYS A 2 27.80 -5.31 22.10
CA LYS A 2 28.62 -4.10 22.14
C LYS A 2 27.88 -2.95 21.41
N PRO A 3 28.23 -1.68 21.67
CA PRO A 3 27.63 -0.55 20.95
C PRO A 3 27.71 -0.66 19.43
N SER A 4 28.81 -1.18 18.87
CA SER A 4 28.96 -1.41 17.43
C SER A 4 27.99 -2.48 16.90
N GLU A 5 27.80 -3.58 17.64
CA GLU A 5 26.87 -4.65 17.27
C GLU A 5 25.41 -4.17 17.30
N LEU A 6 25.08 -3.24 18.19
CA LEU A 6 23.75 -2.61 18.23
C LEU A 6 23.52 -1.72 17.01
N LEU A 7 24.53 -0.96 16.57
CA LEU A 7 24.45 -0.13 15.37
C LEU A 7 24.24 -0.99 14.12
N ASP A 8 24.96 -2.10 13.99
CA ASP A 8 24.80 -3.04 12.89
C ASP A 8 23.40 -3.67 12.89
N SER A 9 22.92 -4.11 14.08
CA SER A 9 21.58 -4.65 14.24
C SER A 9 20.49 -3.63 13.93
N HIS A 10 20.69 -2.35 14.27
CA HIS A 10 19.77 -1.27 13.96
C HIS A 10 19.69 -1.01 12.46
N ALA A 11 20.83 -0.99 11.76
CA ALA A 11 20.86 -0.85 10.30
C ALA A 11 20.12 -2.01 9.61
N ALA A 12 20.37 -3.24 10.05
CA ALA A 12 19.68 -4.43 9.51
C ALA A 12 18.16 -4.36 9.74
N ALA A 13 17.72 -3.94 10.93
CA ALA A 13 16.31 -3.75 11.25
C ALA A 13 15.67 -2.67 10.36
N GLY A 14 16.39 -1.55 10.13
CA GLY A 14 15.95 -0.47 9.28
C GLY A 14 15.79 -0.88 7.81
N THR A 15 16.74 -1.64 7.25
CA THR A 15 16.62 -2.20 5.90
C THR A 15 15.41 -3.11 5.78
N ARG A 16 15.19 -3.99 6.77
CA ARG A 16 14.00 -4.87 6.80
C ARG A 16 12.71 -4.06 6.89
N TYR A 17 12.69 -2.99 7.69
CA TYR A 17 11.53 -2.12 7.84
C TYR A 17 11.17 -1.43 6.52
N ALA A 18 12.16 -0.85 5.83
CA ALA A 18 11.96 -0.20 4.54
C ALA A 18 11.37 -1.17 3.50
N ALA A 19 11.92 -2.39 3.41
CA ALA A 19 11.42 -3.42 2.50
C ALA A 19 9.97 -3.83 2.84
N ALA A 20 9.66 -4.03 4.13
CA ALA A 20 8.31 -4.38 4.56
C ALA A 20 7.30 -3.26 4.26
N LEU A 21 7.70 -2.00 4.37
CA LEU A 21 6.82 -0.87 4.05
C LEU A 21 6.54 -0.77 2.55
N THR A 22 7.53 -1.05 1.69
CA THR A 22 7.33 -1.14 0.24
C THR A 22 6.34 -2.26 -0.12
N GLU A 23 6.51 -3.44 0.47
CA GLU A 23 5.61 -4.58 0.25
C GLU A 23 4.19 -4.26 0.73
N LEU A 24 4.06 -3.65 1.91
CA LEU A 24 2.78 -3.22 2.45
C LEU A 24 2.08 -2.23 1.52
N GLN A 25 2.80 -1.24 1.01
CA GLN A 25 2.26 -0.26 0.06
C GLN A 25 1.75 -0.95 -1.21
N ALA A 26 2.53 -1.88 -1.78
CA ALA A 26 2.14 -2.61 -2.98
C ALA A 26 0.88 -3.45 -2.75
N ALA A 27 0.85 -4.23 -1.66
CA ALA A 27 -0.29 -5.06 -1.30
C ALA A 27 -1.55 -4.24 -1.01
N PHE A 28 -1.40 -3.09 -0.35
CA PHE A 28 -2.51 -2.17 -0.08
C PHE A 28 -3.12 -1.66 -1.38
N ILE A 29 -2.29 -1.11 -2.27
CA ILE A 29 -2.74 -0.52 -3.55
C ILE A 29 -3.43 -1.58 -4.42
N ASP A 30 -2.89 -2.79 -4.45
CA ASP A 30 -3.47 -3.88 -5.25
C ASP A 30 -4.85 -4.30 -4.70
N LEU A 31 -4.98 -4.55 -3.39
CA LEU A 31 -6.26 -4.93 -2.80
C LEU A 31 -7.30 -3.79 -2.92
N ALA A 32 -6.91 -2.55 -2.64
CA ALA A 32 -7.80 -1.40 -2.78
C ALA A 32 -8.26 -1.21 -4.24
N GLY A 33 -7.37 -1.45 -5.22
CA GLY A 33 -7.72 -1.45 -6.63
C GLY A 33 -8.74 -2.54 -6.99
N HIS A 34 -8.58 -3.76 -6.46
CA HIS A 34 -9.54 -4.85 -6.66
C HIS A 34 -10.91 -4.52 -6.06
N ASP A 35 -10.94 -4.02 -4.82
CA ASP A 35 -12.19 -3.61 -4.16
C ASP A 35 -12.93 -2.55 -4.98
N MET A 36 -12.22 -1.54 -5.47
CA MET A 36 -12.78 -0.50 -6.34
C MET A 36 -13.32 -1.07 -7.65
N ALA A 37 -12.63 -2.04 -8.25
CA ALA A 37 -13.07 -2.68 -9.48
C ALA A 37 -14.34 -3.51 -9.26
N LEU A 38 -14.40 -4.27 -8.16
CA LEU A 38 -15.55 -5.11 -7.83
C LEU A 38 -16.78 -4.30 -7.37
N ASP A 39 -16.59 -3.13 -6.75
CA ASP A 39 -17.68 -2.22 -6.39
C ASP A 39 -18.22 -1.46 -7.63
N ASN A 40 -17.48 -1.49 -8.75
CA ASN A 40 -17.89 -0.85 -9.98
C ASN A 40 -19.04 -1.61 -10.66
N ARG A 41 -20.15 -0.91 -10.97
CA ARG A 41 -21.32 -1.49 -11.66
C ARG A 41 -21.04 -2.05 -13.06
N ASN A 42 -19.92 -1.68 -13.69
CA ASN A 42 -19.53 -2.24 -14.98
C ASN A 42 -18.82 -3.61 -14.83
N VAL A 43 -18.55 -4.06 -13.60
CA VAL A 43 -17.95 -5.36 -13.30
C VAL A 43 -19.04 -6.23 -12.66
N PRO A 44 -19.73 -7.11 -13.43
CA PRO A 44 -21.01 -7.72 -13.03
C PRO A 44 -20.90 -8.88 -12.03
N VAL A 45 -19.75 -9.07 -11.39
CA VAL A 45 -19.44 -10.26 -10.56
C VAL A 45 -19.07 -9.91 -9.11
N GLY A 46 -19.07 -8.64 -8.75
CA GLY A 46 -18.66 -8.20 -7.41
C GLY A 46 -19.67 -8.54 -6.31
N PRO A 47 -19.22 -8.98 -5.11
CA PRO A 47 -20.10 -9.06 -3.96
C PRO A 47 -20.64 -7.66 -3.63
N THR A 48 -21.93 -7.54 -3.28
CA THR A 48 -22.54 -6.27 -2.88
C THR A 48 -22.97 -6.32 -1.41
N PRO A 49 -22.36 -5.53 -0.50
CA PRO A 49 -21.26 -4.58 -0.72
C PRO A 49 -19.87 -5.24 -0.75
N VAL A 50 -18.94 -4.65 -1.50
CA VAL A 50 -17.51 -4.97 -1.35
C VAL A 50 -17.02 -4.36 -0.04
N ARG A 51 -16.48 -5.19 0.86
CA ARG A 51 -15.88 -4.70 2.11
C ARG A 51 -14.49 -4.14 1.83
N SER A 52 -14.41 -2.83 1.64
CA SER A 52 -13.14 -2.15 1.44
C SER A 52 -12.54 -1.57 2.73
N PHE A 53 -11.37 -0.94 2.59
CA PHE A 53 -10.68 -0.23 3.66
C PHE A 53 -11.53 0.94 4.21
N PHE A 54 -11.43 1.18 5.52
CA PHE A 54 -12.08 2.31 6.18
C PHE A 54 -11.49 3.68 5.82
N GLY A 55 -10.34 3.70 5.15
CA GLY A 55 -9.70 4.90 4.63
C GLY A 55 -8.47 4.54 3.80
N ILE A 56 -8.28 5.26 2.69
CA ILE A 56 -7.08 5.14 1.86
C ILE A 56 -6.22 6.36 2.13
N PRO A 57 -4.99 6.18 2.62
CA PRO A 57 -4.15 7.32 2.98
C PRO A 57 -3.63 8.03 1.73
N ASP A 58 -3.41 9.34 1.83
CA ASP A 58 -2.83 10.17 0.78
C ASP A 58 -1.31 9.99 0.65
N SER A 59 -0.72 9.18 1.52
CA SER A 59 0.72 9.01 1.71
C SER A 59 0.97 7.82 2.65
N ILE A 60 2.24 7.46 2.89
CA ILE A 60 2.63 6.58 4.00
C ILE A 60 2.01 7.14 5.29
N PRO A 61 1.17 6.36 6.00
CA PRO A 61 0.55 6.79 7.25
C PRO A 61 1.60 7.31 8.23
N TRP A 62 1.30 8.42 8.92
CA TRP A 62 2.22 9.04 9.88
C TRP A 62 2.89 8.05 10.85
N PRO A 63 2.17 7.06 11.44
CA PRO A 63 2.78 6.08 12.33
C PRO A 63 3.82 5.14 11.68
N LEU A 64 3.84 5.07 10.35
CA LEU A 64 4.76 4.23 9.57
C LEU A 64 5.92 5.02 8.94
N ARG A 65 6.03 6.33 9.23
CA ARG A 65 7.14 7.15 8.74
C ARG A 65 8.35 7.00 9.65
N HIS A 66 9.54 7.05 9.07
CA HIS A 66 10.80 6.97 9.83
C HIS A 66 11.88 7.86 9.20
N GLY A 67 12.43 8.81 9.94
CA GLY A 67 13.34 9.83 9.39
C GLY A 67 14.56 9.31 8.62
N GLN A 68 15.05 8.10 8.94
CA GLN A 68 16.12 7.43 8.22
C GLN A 68 15.65 6.37 7.20
N PHE A 69 14.84 5.39 7.61
CA PHE A 69 14.50 4.22 6.79
C PHE A 69 13.20 4.35 5.98
N ALA A 70 12.41 5.40 6.23
CA ALA A 70 11.22 5.77 5.46
C ALA A 70 11.06 7.31 5.48
N PRO A 71 12.04 8.07 4.94
CA PRO A 71 12.11 9.52 5.10
C PRO A 71 11.05 10.26 4.30
N ASN A 72 10.62 9.68 3.17
CA ASN A 72 9.64 10.28 2.30
C ASN A 72 8.24 9.89 2.75
N ALA A 73 7.29 10.81 2.59
CA ALA A 73 5.88 10.51 2.76
C ALA A 73 5.36 9.47 1.73
N GLY A 74 6.13 9.12 0.70
CA GLY A 74 5.74 8.13 -0.31
C GLY A 74 4.74 8.67 -1.34
N GLN A 75 4.29 7.79 -2.24
CA GLN A 75 3.29 8.10 -3.27
C GLN A 75 1.91 8.31 -2.63
N ASN A 76 1.01 9.02 -3.33
CA ASN A 76 -0.39 9.08 -2.96
C ASN A 76 -1.10 7.73 -3.19
N TRP A 77 -1.41 7.00 -2.12
CA TRP A 77 -2.01 5.68 -2.24
C TRP A 77 -3.45 5.75 -2.75
N GLN A 78 -4.16 6.87 -2.58
CA GLN A 78 -5.50 7.08 -3.17
C GLN A 78 -5.44 7.11 -4.69
N GLU A 79 -4.53 7.90 -5.24
CA GLU A 79 -4.34 8.00 -6.69
C GLU A 79 -3.84 6.68 -7.27
N ALA A 80 -2.89 6.03 -6.60
CA ALA A 80 -2.38 4.73 -7.04
C ALA A 80 -3.45 3.63 -7.02
N SER A 81 -4.26 3.57 -5.95
CA SER A 81 -5.37 2.60 -5.84
C SER A 81 -6.43 2.86 -6.91
N ARG A 82 -6.75 4.13 -7.19
CA ARG A 82 -7.67 4.50 -8.28
C ARG A 82 -7.14 4.12 -9.65
N ALA A 83 -5.86 4.37 -9.90
CA ALA A 83 -5.20 3.97 -11.15
C ALA A 83 -5.26 2.45 -11.34
N ARG A 84 -4.94 1.69 -10.28
CA ARG A 84 -5.03 0.23 -10.29
C ARG A 84 -6.45 -0.27 -10.50
N GLY A 85 -7.45 0.31 -9.84
CA GLY A 85 -8.85 -0.03 -10.04
C GLY A 85 -9.32 0.22 -11.47
N ASN A 86 -8.93 1.36 -12.07
CA ASN A 86 -9.26 1.66 -13.46
C ASN A 86 -8.60 0.68 -14.44
N GLU A 87 -7.34 0.30 -14.20
CA GLU A 87 -6.65 -0.73 -14.98
C GLU A 87 -7.43 -2.06 -14.94
N LEU A 88 -7.80 -2.52 -13.75
CA LEU A 88 -8.55 -3.76 -13.56
C LEU A 88 -9.92 -3.70 -14.25
N ILE A 89 -10.68 -2.61 -14.06
CA ILE A 89 -11.97 -2.41 -14.73
C ILE A 89 -11.83 -2.48 -16.25
N ASN A 90 -10.83 -1.82 -16.81
CA ASN A 90 -10.60 -1.83 -18.26
C ASN A 90 -10.15 -3.21 -18.77
N SER A 91 -9.46 -4.00 -17.94
CA SER A 91 -9.02 -5.35 -18.31
C SER A 91 -10.15 -6.36 -18.44
N VAL A 92 -11.30 -6.10 -17.79
CA VAL A 92 -12.47 -7.00 -17.78
C VAL A 92 -13.67 -6.47 -18.55
N LYS A 93 -13.62 -5.20 -18.96
CA LYS A 93 -14.58 -4.62 -19.89
C LYS A 93 -14.27 -5.13 -21.30
N ALA A 94 -15.26 -5.80 -21.91
CA ALA A 94 -15.24 -6.16 -23.32
C ALA A 94 -15.40 -4.91 -24.21
#